data_AF-B1V2X2-F1
#
_entry.id   AF-B1V2X2-F1
#
_cell.length_a   1.000
_cell.length_b   1.000
_cell.length_c   1.000
_cell.angle_alpha   90.00
_cell.angle_beta   90.00
_cell.angle_gamma   90.00
#
_symmetry.space_group_name_H-M   'P 1'
#
loop_
_entity.id
_entity.type
_entity.pdbx_description
1 polymer ?
#
loop_
_entity_poly.entity_id
_entity_poly.type
_entity_poly.pdbx_seq_one_letter_code
_entity_poly.pdbx_strand_id
1 'polypeptide(L)'
;MNEEFRKEVFKRLEQIGLTKKDLFKREKLLQKFYKSECYKSSLSVDIEKDLGLIQCRKTDKSIRIIKNPIIIKVDLYTVFKFYINLGYVFRDKNKKVYSMEEVEQLIINYYEKNNMEYKI
;
A
#
# COMPACT_ATOMS: atom_id res chain seq x y z
N MET A 1 14.53 17.21 -11.15
CA MET A 1 14.27 15.76 -11.32
C MET A 1 15.20 15.26 -12.42
N ASN A 2 16.13 14.36 -12.09
CA ASN A 2 17.19 13.90 -13.00
C ASN A 2 16.57 13.12 -14.19
N GLU A 3 16.96 13.43 -15.43
CA GLU A 3 16.41 12.82 -16.66
C GLU A 3 16.60 11.30 -16.70
N GLU A 4 17.70 10.82 -16.13
CA GLU A 4 18.03 9.40 -16.03
C GLU A 4 17.00 8.64 -15.18
N PHE A 5 16.59 9.24 -14.06
CA PHE A 5 15.56 8.69 -13.19
C PHE A 5 14.20 8.62 -13.91
N ARG A 6 13.90 9.63 -14.75
CA ARG A 6 12.65 9.69 -15.53
C ARG A 6 12.59 8.58 -16.57
N LYS A 7 13.69 8.33 -17.29
CA LYS A 7 13.78 7.26 -18.30
C LYS A 7 13.61 5.87 -17.67
N GLU A 8 14.23 5.64 -16.53
CA GLU A 8 14.13 4.38 -15.79
C GLU A 8 12.71 4.09 -15.29
N VAL A 9 11.99 5.12 -14.82
CA VAL A 9 10.59 4.98 -14.40
C VAL A 9 9.68 4.62 -15.57
N PHE A 10 9.85 5.22 -16.75
CA PHE A 10 9.03 4.90 -17.92
C PHE A 10 9.27 3.49 -18.45
N LYS A 11 10.52 3.01 -18.43
CA LYS A 11 10.86 1.65 -18.84
C LYS A 11 10.18 0.59 -17.97
N ARG A 12 10.09 0.81 -16.66
CA ARG A 12 9.40 -0.11 -15.74
C ARG A 12 7.89 -0.09 -15.90
N LEU A 13 7.31 1.06 -16.26
CA LEU A 13 5.87 1.17 -16.52
C LEU A 13 5.45 0.32 -17.73
N GLU A 14 6.24 0.35 -18.80
CA GLU A 14 5.99 -0.50 -19.98
C GLU A 14 6.06 -1.99 -19.64
N GLN A 15 7.02 -2.40 -18.80
CA GLN A 15 7.20 -3.80 -18.40
C GLN A 15 6.02 -4.37 -17.59
N ILE A 16 5.28 -3.51 -16.87
CA ILE A 16 4.09 -3.89 -16.09
C ILE A 16 2.78 -3.55 -16.82
N GLY A 17 2.85 -3.22 -18.12
CA GLY A 17 1.68 -2.95 -18.97
C GLY A 17 0.97 -1.64 -18.66
N LEU A 18 1.65 -0.66 -18.07
CA LEU A 18 1.06 0.63 -17.66
C LEU A 18 1.58 1.78 -18.51
N THR A 19 0.66 2.67 -18.88
CA THR A 19 1.00 3.83 -19.71
C THR A 19 1.42 5.04 -18.85
N LYS A 20 2.15 5.98 -19.46
CA LYS A 20 2.46 7.29 -18.86
C LYS A 20 1.20 8.05 -18.40
N LYS A 21 0.07 7.85 -19.09
CA LYS A 21 -1.23 8.45 -18.73
C LYS A 21 -1.78 7.85 -17.43
N ASP A 22 -1.51 6.57 -17.18
CA ASP A 22 -1.90 5.89 -15.94
C ASP A 22 -1.09 6.39 -14.75
N LEU A 23 0.21 6.71 -14.94
CA LEU A 23 1.03 7.34 -13.90
C LEU A 23 0.45 8.69 -13.46
N PHE A 24 0.11 9.56 -14.41
CA PHE A 24 -0.49 10.87 -14.11
C PHE A 24 -1.87 10.76 -13.46
N LYS A 25 -2.70 9.80 -13.89
CA LYS A 25 -3.98 9.50 -13.23
C LYS A 25 -3.76 9.04 -11.79
N ARG A 26 -2.79 8.14 -11.56
CA ARG A 26 -2.45 7.61 -10.24
C ARG A 26 -1.90 8.67 -9.29
N GLU A 27 -1.04 9.56 -9.76
CA GLU A 27 -0.52 10.68 -8.98
C GLU A 27 -1.64 11.66 -8.60
N LYS A 28 -2.55 11.96 -9.53
CA LYS A 28 -3.73 12.80 -9.26
C LYS A 28 -4.71 12.14 -8.28
N LEU A 29 -4.86 10.81 -8.32
CA LEU A 29 -5.66 10.04 -7.36
C LEU A 29 -5.02 10.00 -5.97
N LEU A 30 -3.69 9.88 -5.89
CA LEU A 30 -2.94 9.91 -4.64
C LEU A 30 -3.04 11.30 -3.96
N GLN A 31 -2.89 12.38 -4.74
CA GLN A 31 -3.08 13.74 -4.23
C GLN A 31 -4.52 14.02 -3.80
N LYS A 32 -5.52 13.44 -4.48
CA LYS A 32 -6.92 13.49 -4.04
C LYS A 32 -7.17 12.67 -2.78
N PHE A 33 -6.51 11.52 -2.63
CA PHE A 33 -6.61 10.66 -1.45
C PHE A 33 -6.07 11.35 -0.18
N TYR A 34 -4.89 11.97 -0.25
CA TYR A 34 -4.36 12.79 0.86
C TYR A 34 -5.26 13.98 1.22
N LYS A 35 -6.15 14.41 0.31
CA LYS A 35 -7.10 15.51 0.50
C LYS A 35 -8.51 15.07 0.89
N SER A 36 -8.83 13.78 0.82
CA SER A 36 -10.16 13.25 1.16
C SER A 36 -10.26 12.86 2.64
N GLU A 37 -11.43 13.06 3.25
CA GLU A 37 -11.75 12.73 4.66
C GLU A 37 -11.60 11.25 5.04
N CYS A 38 -11.24 10.37 4.10
CA CYS A 38 -11.05 8.92 4.28
C CYS A 38 -9.99 8.58 5.37
N TYR A 39 -9.12 9.52 5.74
CA TYR A 39 -8.20 9.39 6.89
C TYR A 39 -8.89 9.40 8.27
N LYS A 40 -10.23 9.51 8.33
CA LYS A 40 -11.05 9.48 9.55
C LYS A 40 -12.01 8.29 9.61
N SER A 41 -11.76 7.19 8.90
CA SER A 41 -12.61 6.00 9.05
C SER A 41 -12.30 5.30 10.38
N SER A 42 -13.34 4.93 11.12
CA SER A 42 -13.26 4.05 12.31
C SER A 42 -12.64 2.69 11.99
N LEU A 43 -12.55 2.34 10.70
CA LEU A 43 -12.01 1.09 10.16
C LEU A 43 -10.49 1.15 9.91
N SER A 44 -9.83 2.28 10.11
CA SER A 44 -8.38 2.37 9.87
C SER A 44 -7.57 1.63 10.95
N VAL A 45 -6.83 0.59 10.55
CA VAL A 45 -6.01 -0.28 11.41
C VAL A 45 -4.56 0.14 11.34
N ASP A 46 -3.88 0.28 12.49
CA ASP A 46 -2.44 0.54 12.52
C ASP A 46 -1.66 -0.74 12.15
N ILE A 47 -1.06 -0.76 10.96
CA ILE A 47 -0.39 -1.95 10.41
C ILE A 47 0.71 -2.47 11.33
N GLU A 48 1.46 -1.58 11.96
CA GLU A 48 2.61 -1.97 12.78
C GLU A 48 2.17 -2.34 14.18
N LYS A 49 1.33 -1.52 14.82
CA LYS A 49 0.92 -1.73 16.21
C LYS A 49 -0.14 -2.81 16.38
N ASP A 50 -1.14 -2.84 15.49
CA ASP A 50 -2.29 -3.71 15.64
C ASP A 50 -2.06 -5.07 14.94
N LEU A 51 -1.34 -5.06 13.81
CA LEU A 51 -1.09 -6.28 13.01
C LEU A 51 0.37 -6.78 13.09
N GLY A 52 1.30 -6.02 13.67
CA GLY A 52 2.71 -6.43 13.80
C GLY A 52 3.45 -6.50 12.46
N LEU A 53 2.97 -5.78 11.45
CA LEU A 53 3.49 -5.81 10.09
C LEU A 53 4.37 -4.59 9.80
N ILE A 54 5.40 -4.81 8.99
CA ILE A 54 6.37 -3.80 8.57
C ILE A 54 6.14 -3.48 7.10
N GLN A 55 5.89 -2.21 6.80
CA GLN A 55 5.70 -1.74 5.43
C GLN A 55 7.02 -1.77 4.65
N CYS A 56 6.98 -2.37 3.48
CA CYS A 56 8.11 -2.51 2.59
C CYS A 56 7.74 -2.07 1.16
N ARG A 57 8.75 -1.63 0.42
CA ARG A 57 8.65 -1.42 -1.03
C ARG A 57 9.20 -2.64 -1.75
N LYS A 58 8.37 -3.27 -2.57
CA LYS A 58 8.78 -4.34 -3.48
C LYS A 58 9.25 -3.71 -4.79
N THR A 59 10.38 -4.20 -5.27
CA THR A 59 10.94 -3.96 -6.60
C THR A 59 11.21 -5.31 -7.23
N ASP A 60 11.45 -5.35 -8.53
CA ASP A 60 11.70 -6.60 -9.27
C ASP A 60 12.88 -7.42 -8.71
N LYS A 61 13.79 -6.76 -7.98
CA LYS A 61 15.04 -7.35 -7.47
C LYS A 61 15.10 -7.47 -5.95
N SER A 62 14.25 -6.76 -5.20
CA SER A 62 14.38 -6.70 -3.74
C SER A 62 13.14 -6.17 -3.03
N ILE A 63 13.03 -6.51 -1.75
CA ILE A 63 12.06 -5.96 -0.81
C ILE A 63 12.82 -5.13 0.22
N ARG A 64 12.54 -3.84 0.29
CA ARG A 64 13.22 -2.90 1.20
C ARG A 64 12.24 -2.31 2.20
N ILE A 65 12.61 -2.30 3.47
CA ILE A 65 11.81 -1.68 4.53
C ILE A 65 11.69 -0.18 4.26
N ILE A 66 10.48 0.36 4.45
CA ILE A 66 10.24 1.80 4.47
C ILE A 66 10.44 2.26 5.92
N LYS A 67 11.53 2.97 6.21
CA LYS A 67 11.88 3.37 7.59
C LYS A 67 10.89 4.39 8.19
N ASN A 68 10.36 5.29 7.36
CA ASN A 68 9.44 6.35 7.78
C ASN A 68 8.16 6.30 6.91
N PRO A 69 7.23 5.37 7.18
CA PRO A 69 5.98 5.29 6.43
C PRO A 69 5.11 6.52 6.72
N ILE A 70 4.67 7.21 5.66
CA ILE A 70 3.78 8.37 5.76
C ILE A 70 2.37 7.94 6.19
N ILE A 71 1.97 6.72 5.79
CA ILE A 71 0.66 6.14 6.08
C ILE A 71 0.88 4.89 6.92
N ILE A 72 0.52 4.98 8.20
CA ILE A 72 0.68 3.93 9.21
C ILE A 72 -0.63 3.16 9.40
N LYS A 73 -1.77 3.86 9.25
CA LYS A 73 -3.09 3.25 9.34
C LYS A 73 -3.64 2.93 7.95
N VAL A 74 -4.20 1.74 7.78
CA VAL A 74 -4.79 1.30 6.51
C VAL A 74 -6.13 0.61 6.74
N ASP A 75 -6.97 0.64 5.72
CA ASP A 75 -8.16 -0.21 5.58
C ASP A 75 -8.00 -1.14 4.36
N LEU A 76 -8.99 -2.00 4.12
CA LEU A 76 -8.98 -2.95 2.99
C LEU A 76 -8.73 -2.25 1.65
N TYR A 77 -9.39 -1.11 1.43
CA TYR A 77 -9.24 -0.34 0.20
C TYR A 77 -7.84 0.26 0.03
N THR A 78 -7.22 0.68 1.13
CA THR A 78 -5.85 1.20 1.15
C THR A 78 -4.84 0.09 0.88
N VAL A 79 -5.04 -1.11 1.43
CA VAL A 79 -4.19 -2.29 1.16
C VAL A 79 -4.19 -2.63 -0.33
N PHE A 80 -5.37 -2.76 -0.94
CA PHE A 80 -5.49 -3.00 -2.38
C PHE A 80 -4.68 -1.98 -3.20
N LYS A 81 -4.81 -0.68 -2.87
CA LYS A 81 -4.07 0.38 -3.56
C LYS A 81 -2.56 0.29 -3.35
N PHE A 82 -2.10 -0.09 -2.17
CA PHE A 82 -0.68 -0.19 -1.87
C PHE A 82 -0.01 -1.29 -2.69
N TYR A 83 -0.64 -2.46 -2.77
CA TYR A 83 -0.13 -3.57 -3.57
C TYR A 83 -0.17 -3.25 -5.07
N ILE A 84 -1.32 -2.80 -5.59
CA ILE A 84 -1.51 -2.65 -7.04
C ILE A 84 -0.89 -1.35 -7.60
N ASN A 85 -0.96 -0.24 -6.86
CA ASN A 85 -0.56 1.06 -7.39
C ASN A 85 0.83 1.51 -6.95
N LEU A 86 1.27 1.13 -5.74
CA LEU A 86 2.52 1.62 -5.17
C LEU A 86 3.62 0.56 -5.07
N GLY A 87 3.29 -0.71 -5.33
CA GLY A 87 4.23 -1.84 -5.18
C GLY A 87 4.66 -2.02 -3.73
N TYR A 88 3.81 -1.63 -2.78
CA TYR A 88 4.06 -1.81 -1.36
C TYR A 88 3.61 -3.21 -0.96
N VAL A 89 4.37 -3.81 -0.07
CA VAL A 89 4.08 -5.12 0.51
C VAL A 89 4.35 -5.06 2.00
N PHE A 90 3.74 -5.95 2.75
CA PHE A 90 3.96 -6.05 4.18
C PHE A 90 4.70 -7.33 4.54
N ARG A 91 5.54 -7.25 5.57
CA ARG A 91 6.23 -8.42 6.12
C ARG A 91 6.22 -8.41 7.63
N ASP A 92 6.32 -9.57 8.25
CA ASP A 92 6.50 -9.67 9.69
C ASP A 92 7.97 -9.49 10.11
N LYS A 93 8.20 -9.50 11.43
CA LYS A 93 9.55 -9.51 12.03
C LYS A 93 10.42 -10.70 11.61
N ASN A 94 9.79 -11.83 11.23
CA ASN A 94 10.48 -13.03 10.74
C ASN A 94 10.80 -12.96 9.24
N LYS A 95 10.52 -11.82 8.60
CA LYS A 95 10.71 -11.56 7.16
C LYS A 95 9.76 -12.35 6.24
N LYS A 96 8.70 -12.98 6.77
CA LYS A 96 7.62 -13.53 5.94
C LYS A 96 6.92 -12.36 5.25
N VAL A 97 6.83 -12.40 3.92
CA VAL A 97 6.13 -11.41 3.12
C VAL A 97 4.72 -11.91 2.86
N TYR A 98 3.74 -11.05 3.05
CA TYR A 98 2.33 -11.39 2.93
C TYR A 98 1.79 -10.98 1.56
N SER A 99 0.91 -11.80 0.99
CA SER A 99 0.10 -11.42 -0.17
C SER A 99 -0.90 -10.33 0.20
N MET A 100 -1.55 -9.73 -0.81
CA MET A 100 -2.58 -8.72 -0.58
C MET A 100 -3.76 -9.32 0.18
N GLU A 101 -4.19 -10.51 -0.24
CA GLU A 101 -5.32 -11.26 0.32
C GLU A 101 -5.04 -11.68 1.76
N GLU A 102 -3.81 -12.11 2.08
CA GLU A 102 -3.43 -12.43 3.46
C GLU A 102 -3.53 -11.20 4.37
N VAL A 103 -3.14 -10.02 3.89
CA VAL A 103 -3.22 -8.77 4.66
C VAL A 103 -4.67 -8.29 4.81
N GLU A 104 -5.47 -8.39 3.75
CA GLU A 104 -6.91 -8.11 3.80
C GLU A 104 -7.62 -9.00 4.82
N GLN A 105 -7.30 -10.30 4.84
CA GLN A 105 -7.87 -11.23 5.82
C GLN A 105 -7.44 -10.89 7.25
N LEU A 106 -6.19 -10.45 7.48
CA LEU A 106 -5.75 -10.00 8.81
C LEU A 106 -6.53 -8.77 9.29
N ILE A 107 -6.84 -7.84 8.39
CA ILE A 107 -7.66 -6.66 8.69
C ILE A 107 -9.10 -7.07 9.00
N ILE A 108 -9.69 -7.98 8.22
CA ILE A 108 -11.03 -8.53 8.49
C ILE A 108 -11.09 -9.20 9.86
N ASN A 109 -10.12 -10.07 10.16
CA ASN A 109 -10.05 -10.74 11.46
C ASN A 109 -9.91 -9.72 12.61
N TYR A 110 -9.19 -8.62 12.39
CA TYR A 110 -9.10 -7.53 13.35
C TYR A 110 -10.46 -6.84 13.56
N TYR A 111 -11.21 -6.55 12.50
CA TYR A 111 -12.54 -5.97 12.62
C TYR A 111 -13.50 -6.87 13.38
N GLU A 112 -13.54 -8.17 13.04
CA GLU A 112 -14.40 -9.16 13.70
C GLU A 112 -14.08 -9.28 15.18
N LYS A 113 -12.79 -9.36 15.54
CA LYS A 113 -12.35 -9.43 16.94
C LYS A 113 -12.74 -8.21 17.75
N ASN A 114 -12.85 -7.04 17.12
CA ASN A 114 -13.18 -5.77 17.76
C ASN A 114 -14.66 -5.37 17.57
N ASN A 115 -15.52 -6.27 17.05
CA ASN A 115 -16.94 -6.00 16.76
C ASN A 115 -17.15 -4.77 15.87
N MET A 116 -16.25 -4.54 14.91
CA MET A 116 -16.33 -3.43 13.98
C MET A 116 -17.14 -3.86 12.76
N GLU A 117 -18.27 -3.18 12.52
CA GLU A 117 -19.07 -3.44 11.32
C GLU A 117 -18.37 -2.87 10.08
N TYR A 118 -18.07 -3.73 9.11
CA TYR A 118 -17.50 -3.35 7.83
C TYR A 118 -18.36 -3.88 6.69
N LYS A 119 -18.44 -3.14 5.58
CA LYS A 119 -19.12 -3.55 4.35
C LYS A 119 -18.06 -3.66 3.26
N ILE A 120 -18.02 -4.83 2.61
CA ILE A 120 -17.16 -5.10 1.45
C ILE A 120 -17.79 -4.49 0.20
#